data_AF-A0A098S2H1-F1
#
_entry.id   AF-A0A098S2H1-F1
#
_cell.length_a   1.000
_cell.length_b   1.000
_cell.length_c   1.000
_cell.angle_alpha   90.00
_cell.angle_beta   90.00
_cell.angle_gamma   90.00
#
_symmetry.space_group_name_H-M   'P 1'
#
loop_
_entity.id
_entity.type
_entity.pdbx_description
1 polymer ?
#
loop_
_entity_poly.entity_id
_entity_poly.type
_entity_poly.pdbx_seq_one_letter_code
_entity_poly.pdbx_strand_id
1 'polypeptide(L)'
;MGLFDRFKKKQPETMLDKVQEQAGALIINGFRRLAAANGTAPTAKTSDLKIIEIYKQVGSAFRKASKERNEHLPAGYLNTIVFKFFQVYEIMGDTMFYEHLKYEVARYIKEGLRDDYKQDLKLF
;
A
#
# COMPACT_ATOMS: atom_id res chain seq x y z
N MET A 1 -17.77 -34.77 26.61
CA MET A 1 -18.35 -33.43 26.39
C MET A 1 -18.32 -32.67 27.70
N GLY A 2 -17.64 -31.52 27.77
CA GLY A 2 -17.46 -30.76 29.00
C GLY A 2 -17.07 -29.30 28.74
N LEU A 3 -18.08 -28.49 28.39
CA LEU A 3 -18.37 -27.12 28.88
C LEU A 3 -17.30 -26.01 28.89
N PHE A 4 -16.16 -26.11 28.21
CA PHE A 4 -15.25 -24.95 28.04
C PHE A 4 -14.83 -24.69 26.60
N ASP A 5 -15.66 -25.13 25.66
CA ASP A 5 -15.61 -24.65 24.28
C ASP A 5 -16.80 -23.72 24.07
N ARG A 6 -16.59 -22.61 23.35
CA ARG A 6 -17.50 -21.46 23.12
C ARG A 6 -17.46 -20.43 24.24
N PHE A 7 -16.57 -19.46 24.11
CA PHE A 7 -16.90 -18.03 24.04
C PHE A 7 -15.58 -17.24 23.96
N LYS A 8 -14.82 -17.41 22.87
CA LYS A 8 -14.01 -16.28 22.37
C LYS A 8 -15.02 -15.25 21.87
N LYS A 9 -15.52 -14.40 22.77
CA LYS A 9 -16.28 -13.19 22.40
C LYS A 9 -15.38 -12.39 21.46
N LYS A 10 -15.70 -12.39 20.15
CA LYS A 10 -15.19 -11.36 19.24
C LYS A 10 -15.56 -10.03 19.89
N GLN A 11 -14.55 -9.21 20.18
CA GLN A 11 -14.78 -7.86 20.68
C GLN A 11 -15.69 -7.13 19.68
N PRO A 12 -16.66 -6.32 20.15
CA PRO A 12 -17.54 -5.59 19.25
C PRO A 12 -16.69 -4.65 18.38
N GLU A 13 -16.87 -4.74 17.07
CA GLU A 13 -16.21 -3.86 16.09
C GLU A 13 -16.42 -2.40 16.46
N THR A 14 -15.32 -1.68 16.66
CA THR A 14 -15.35 -0.26 17.01
C THR A 14 -15.66 0.58 15.77
N MET A 15 -16.08 1.84 15.95
CA MET A 15 -16.24 2.76 14.83
C MET A 15 -14.93 2.99 14.06
N LEU A 16 -13.78 2.89 14.74
CA LEU A 16 -12.47 2.97 14.10
C LEU A 16 -12.21 1.76 13.18
N ASP A 17 -12.64 0.56 13.58
CA ASP A 17 -12.50 -0.65 12.77
C ASP A 17 -13.32 -0.55 11.49
N LYS A 18 -14.58 -0.08 11.60
CA LYS A 18 -15.44 0.16 10.43
C LYS A 18 -14.87 1.19 9.47
N VAL A 19 -14.28 2.27 9.99
CA VAL A 19 -13.61 3.29 9.16
C VAL A 19 -12.37 2.70 8.49
N GLN A 20 -11.58 1.87 9.19
CA GLN A 20 -10.42 1.20 8.61
C GLN A 20 -10.80 0.18 7.53
N GLU A 21 -11.88 -0.58 7.73
CA GLU A 21 -12.42 -1.50 6.73
C GLU A 21 -12.93 -0.77 5.49
N GLN A 22 -13.72 0.29 5.67
CA GLN A 22 -14.22 1.10 4.57
C GLN A 22 -13.08 1.78 3.80
N ALA A 23 -12.10 2.34 4.50
CA ALA A 23 -10.90 2.92 3.88
C ALA A 23 -10.10 1.85 3.11
N GLY A 24 -9.98 0.64 3.68
CA GLY A 24 -9.34 -0.50 3.02
C GLY A 24 -10.05 -0.88 1.73
N ALA A 25 -11.38 -1.03 1.76
CA ALA A 25 -12.18 -1.37 0.59
C ALA A 25 -12.04 -0.33 -0.53
N LEU A 26 -12.02 0.96 -0.19
CA LEU A 26 -11.75 2.02 -1.15
C LEU A 26 -10.38 1.82 -1.80
N ILE A 27 -9.31 1.72 -1.02
CA ILE A 27 -7.93 1.52 -1.52
C ILE A 27 -7.85 0.33 -2.46
N ILE A 28 -8.41 -0.81 -2.06
CA ILE A 28 -8.44 -2.04 -2.86
C ILE A 28 -9.15 -1.77 -4.19
N ASN A 29 -10.39 -1.26 -4.15
CA ASN A 29 -11.18 -1.02 -5.35
C ASN A 29 -10.50 -0.03 -6.31
N GLY A 30 -9.89 1.03 -5.77
CA GLY A 30 -9.17 2.03 -6.57
C GLY A 30 -8.01 1.40 -7.35
N PHE A 31 -7.15 0.63 -6.68
CA PHE A 31 -6.01 -0.01 -7.34
C PHE A 31 -6.43 -1.14 -8.29
N ARG A 32 -7.45 -1.93 -7.93
CA ARG A 32 -8.01 -2.96 -8.82
C ARG A 32 -8.56 -2.39 -10.11
N ARG A 33 -9.33 -1.29 -10.03
CA ARG A 33 -9.88 -0.61 -11.20
C ARG A 33 -8.77 -0.08 -12.10
N LEU A 34 -7.74 0.55 -11.53
CA LEU A 34 -6.60 1.06 -12.28
C LEU A 34 -5.80 -0.06 -12.93
N ALA A 35 -5.52 -1.15 -12.20
CA ALA A 35 -4.85 -2.33 -12.71
C ALA A 35 -5.60 -2.96 -13.89
N ALA A 36 -6.91 -3.14 -13.75
CA ALA A 36 -7.76 -3.70 -14.80
C ALA A 36 -7.77 -2.82 -16.07
N ALA A 37 -7.81 -1.50 -15.91
CA ALA A 37 -7.80 -0.56 -17.04
C ALA A 37 -6.48 -0.56 -17.81
N ASN A 38 -5.35 -0.85 -17.14
CA ASN A 38 -4.01 -0.80 -17.73
C ASN A 38 -3.44 -2.19 -18.07
N GLY A 39 -4.10 -3.27 -17.68
CA GLY A 39 -3.58 -4.64 -17.83
C GLY A 39 -2.34 -4.91 -16.97
N THR A 40 -2.24 -4.28 -15.79
CA THR A 40 -1.06 -4.34 -14.92
C THR A 40 -1.41 -4.89 -13.53
N ALA A 41 -0.40 -5.13 -12.68
CA ALA A 41 -0.64 -5.42 -11.25
C ALA A 41 -1.31 -4.23 -10.51
N PRO A 42 -2.04 -4.46 -9.39
CA PRO A 42 -2.30 -5.76 -8.77
C PRO A 42 -3.38 -6.55 -9.53
N THR A 43 -2.99 -7.71 -10.05
CA THR A 43 -3.86 -8.71 -10.68
C THR A 43 -4.42 -9.66 -9.61
N ALA A 44 -5.25 -10.62 -10.01
CA ALA A 44 -5.78 -11.64 -9.10
C ALA A 44 -4.71 -12.44 -8.32
N LYS A 45 -3.43 -12.35 -8.71
CA LYS A 45 -2.29 -12.95 -7.99
C LYS A 45 -2.00 -12.26 -6.65
N THR A 46 -2.20 -10.95 -6.55
CA THR A 46 -2.06 -10.23 -5.28
C THR A 46 -3.39 -10.27 -4.54
N SER A 47 -3.40 -10.71 -3.28
CA SER A 47 -4.62 -10.67 -2.45
C SER A 47 -4.94 -9.26 -1.96
N ASP A 48 -6.19 -9.01 -1.60
CA ASP A 48 -6.62 -7.70 -1.09
C ASP A 48 -5.90 -7.32 0.22
N LEU A 49 -5.65 -8.30 1.09
CA LEU A 49 -4.84 -8.09 2.29
C LEU A 49 -3.41 -7.64 1.94
N LYS A 50 -2.80 -8.27 0.92
CA LYS A 50 -1.47 -7.90 0.45
C LYS A 50 -1.45 -6.52 -0.21
N ILE A 51 -2.53 -6.13 -0.89
CA ILE A 51 -2.69 -4.76 -1.41
C ILE A 51 -2.58 -3.74 -0.28
N ILE A 52 -3.32 -3.96 0.81
CA ILE A 52 -3.29 -3.07 1.99
C ILE A 52 -1.93 -3.09 2.67
N GLU A 53 -1.29 -4.26 2.78
CA GLU A 53 0.05 -4.39 3.34
C GLU A 53 1.07 -3.56 2.57
N ILE A 54 1.16 -3.73 1.25
CA ILE A 54 2.07 -2.98 0.38
C ILE A 54 1.77 -1.49 0.46
N TYR A 55 0.49 -1.08 0.38
CA TYR A 55 0.09 0.31 0.51
C TYR A 55 0.59 0.93 1.83
N LYS A 56 0.39 0.24 2.95
CA LYS A 56 0.83 0.70 4.27
C LYS A 56 2.35 0.77 4.37
N GLN A 57 3.06 -0.26 3.91
CA GLN A 57 4.52 -0.34 4.02
C GLN A 57 5.19 0.74 3.17
N VAL A 58 4.85 0.81 1.88
CA VAL A 58 5.43 1.78 0.95
C VAL A 58 5.04 3.20 1.36
N GLY A 59 3.75 3.45 1.62
CA GLY A 59 3.28 4.78 2.03
C GLY A 59 3.91 5.27 3.33
N SER A 60 4.11 4.40 4.32
CA SER A 60 4.75 4.77 5.59
C SER A 60 6.24 5.06 5.40
N ALA A 61 6.94 4.26 4.60
CA ALA A 61 8.37 4.45 4.34
C ALA A 61 8.64 5.79 3.64
N PHE A 62 7.89 6.10 2.57
CA PHE A 62 8.05 7.36 1.85
C PHE A 62 7.60 8.58 2.65
N ARG A 63 6.53 8.48 3.46
CA ARG A 63 6.14 9.56 4.37
C ARG A 63 7.19 9.84 5.44
N LYS A 64 7.86 8.80 5.96
CA LYS A 64 8.96 8.98 6.90
C LYS A 64 10.14 9.69 6.23
N ALA A 65 10.54 9.22 5.06
CA ALA A 65 11.61 9.83 4.28
C ALA A 65 11.30 11.29 3.88
N SER A 66 10.04 11.62 3.59
CA SER A 66 9.68 13.00 3.24
C SER A 66 9.83 13.94 4.44
N LYS A 67 9.51 13.47 5.65
CA LYS A 67 9.77 14.22 6.88
C LYS A 67 11.27 14.44 7.09
N GLU A 68 12.10 13.44 6.83
CA GLU A 68 13.57 13.56 6.92
C GLU A 68 14.11 14.60 5.93
N ARG A 69 13.47 14.74 4.76
CA ARG A 69 13.79 15.77 3.77
C ARG A 69 13.12 17.13 3.98
N ASN A 70 12.26 17.25 5.00
CA ASN A 70 11.38 18.41 5.19
C ASN A 70 10.52 18.73 3.93
N GLU A 71 10.04 17.69 3.25
CA GLU A 71 9.20 17.77 2.07
C GLU A 71 7.79 17.22 2.33
N HIS A 72 6.80 17.81 1.66
CA HIS A 72 5.46 17.26 1.58
C HIS A 72 5.32 16.39 0.32
N LEU A 73 4.92 15.13 0.49
CA LEU A 73 4.54 14.25 -0.61
C LEU A 73 3.02 14.27 -0.82
N PRO A 74 2.54 14.74 -1.99
CA PRO A 74 1.13 14.66 -2.34
C PRO A 74 0.62 13.22 -2.34
N ALA A 75 -0.65 13.04 -1.97
CA ALA A 75 -1.27 11.71 -1.92
C ALA A 75 -1.23 11.00 -3.28
N GLY A 76 -1.44 11.72 -4.39
CA GLY A 76 -1.36 11.13 -5.73
C GLY A 76 0.02 10.58 -6.08
N TYR A 77 1.10 11.21 -5.60
CA TYR A 77 2.46 10.72 -5.83
C TYR A 77 2.69 9.44 -5.03
N LEU A 78 2.23 9.40 -3.77
CA LEU A 78 2.27 8.17 -2.98
C LEU A 78 1.48 7.04 -3.63
N ASN A 79 0.32 7.33 -4.21
CA ASN A 79 -0.48 6.34 -4.93
C ASN A 79 0.27 5.81 -6.17
N THR A 80 0.94 6.68 -6.93
CA THR A 80 1.79 6.29 -8.07
C THR A 80 2.93 5.38 -7.64
N ILE A 81 3.61 5.71 -6.54
CA ILE A 81 4.71 4.89 -6.01
C ILE A 81 4.16 3.51 -5.62
N VAL A 82 3.10 3.45 -4.81
CA VAL A 82 2.47 2.19 -4.41
C VAL A 82 2.06 1.37 -5.65
N PHE A 83 1.48 2.01 -6.67
CA PHE A 83 1.04 1.33 -7.88
C PHE A 83 2.19 0.62 -8.62
N LYS A 84 3.36 1.26 -8.69
CA LYS A 84 4.57 0.66 -9.26
C LYS A 84 5.11 -0.49 -8.40
N PHE A 85 5.04 -0.37 -7.08
CA PHE A 85 5.47 -1.44 -6.17
C PHE A 85 4.62 -2.71 -6.28
N PHE A 86 3.37 -2.63 -6.73
CA PHE A 86 2.60 -3.83 -7.08
C PHE A 86 3.22 -4.62 -8.23
N GLN A 87 3.80 -3.95 -9.24
CA GLN A 87 4.50 -4.66 -10.33
C GLN A 87 5.72 -5.39 -9.81
N VAL A 88 6.52 -4.71 -8.98
CA VAL A 88 7.74 -5.30 -8.40
C VAL A 88 7.38 -6.53 -7.57
N TYR A 89 6.33 -6.43 -6.74
CA TYR A 89 5.84 -7.55 -5.95
C TYR A 89 5.37 -8.72 -6.81
N GLU A 90 4.51 -8.49 -7.81
CA GLU A 90 3.96 -9.60 -8.61
C GLU A 90 4.98 -10.26 -9.54
N ILE A 91 5.96 -9.49 -10.05
CA ILE A 91 6.96 -10.01 -10.98
C ILE A 91 8.14 -10.65 -10.23
N MET A 92 8.57 -10.04 -9.13
CA MET A 92 9.84 -10.39 -8.49
C MET A 92 9.70 -10.96 -7.07
N GLY A 93 8.49 -10.93 -6.50
CA GLY A 93 8.19 -11.47 -5.17
C GLY A 93 8.66 -10.58 -4.00
N ASP A 94 8.45 -11.08 -2.78
CA ASP A 94 8.65 -10.33 -1.54
C ASP A 94 10.10 -9.84 -1.34
N THR A 95 11.10 -10.69 -1.58
CA THR A 95 12.51 -10.32 -1.36
C THR A 95 12.89 -9.08 -2.16
N MET A 96 12.59 -9.09 -3.46
CA MET A 96 12.88 -7.97 -4.35
C MET A 96 12.01 -6.75 -4.06
N PHE A 97 10.76 -6.94 -3.63
CA PHE A 97 9.93 -5.85 -3.15
C PHE A 97 10.60 -5.08 -1.98
N TYR A 98 11.11 -5.79 -0.97
CA TYR A 98 11.74 -5.15 0.19
C TYR A 98 13.07 -4.48 -0.15
N GLU A 99 13.91 -5.15 -0.93
CA GLU A 99 15.19 -4.58 -1.38
C GLU A 99 14.98 -3.33 -2.23
N HIS A 100 14.01 -3.38 -3.15
CA HIS A 100 13.66 -2.24 -3.98
C HIS A 100 13.09 -1.08 -3.16
N LEU A 101 12.25 -1.37 -2.16
CA LEU A 101 11.71 -0.34 -1.26
C LEU A 101 12.83 0.38 -0.50
N LYS A 102 13.77 -0.39 0.06
CA LYS A 102 14.95 0.17 0.74
C LYS A 102 15.78 1.05 -0.20
N TYR A 103 16.03 0.57 -1.41
CA TYR A 103 16.78 1.32 -2.42
C TYR A 103 16.09 2.62 -2.82
N GLU A 104 14.81 2.58 -3.16
CA GLU A 104 14.05 3.75 -3.61
C GLU A 104 13.89 4.81 -2.51
N VAL A 105 13.71 4.37 -1.25
CA VAL A 105 13.65 5.28 -0.10
C VAL A 105 15.01 5.95 0.16
N ALA A 106 16.10 5.17 0.15
CA ALA A 106 17.45 5.72 0.32
C ALA A 106 17.79 6.72 -0.80
N ARG A 107 17.42 6.38 -2.03
CA ARG A 107 17.57 7.28 -3.17
C ARG A 107 16.75 8.55 -3.00
N TYR A 108 15.48 8.43 -2.60
CA TYR A 108 14.63 9.59 -2.34
C TYR A 108 15.26 10.53 -1.31
N ILE A 109 15.73 10.00 -0.18
CA ILE A 109 16.41 10.77 0.88
C ILE A 109 17.62 11.54 0.33
N LYS A 110 18.40 10.94 -0.56
CA LYS A 110 19.62 11.53 -1.09
C LYS A 110 19.38 12.52 -2.24
N GLU A 111 18.52 12.15 -3.19
CA GLU A 111 18.43 12.78 -4.52
C GLU A 111 17.08 13.46 -4.78
N GLY A 112 16.10 13.26 -3.90
CA GLY A 112 14.73 13.68 -4.14
C GLY A 112 13.94 12.65 -4.96
N LEU A 113 12.65 12.94 -5.14
CA LEU A 113 11.73 11.98 -5.73
C LEU A 113 11.99 11.87 -7.24
N ARG A 114 12.01 10.65 -7.77
CA ARG A 114 12.12 10.41 -9.22
C ARG A 114 10.95 11.04 -9.97
N ASP A 115 11.20 11.50 -11.20
CA ASP A 115 10.18 12.17 -12.00
C ASP A 115 9.01 11.26 -12.39
N ASP A 116 9.27 9.97 -12.59
CA ASP A 116 8.24 8.98 -12.89
C ASP A 116 7.31 8.66 -11.70
N TYR A 117 7.68 9.09 -10.49
CA TYR A 117 6.82 9.05 -9.31
C TYR A 117 6.00 10.33 -9.10
N LYS A 118 6.35 11.43 -9.77
CA LYS A 118 5.66 12.73 -9.68
C LYS A 118 4.41 12.76 -10.57
N GLN A 119 3.60 11.71 -10.50
CA GLN A 119 2.32 11.61 -11.21
C GLN A 119 1.20 11.68 -10.19
N ASP A 120 0.23 12.58 -10.42
CA ASP A 120 -0.93 12.72 -9.53
C ASP A 120 -1.97 11.62 -9.83
N LEU A 121 -1.77 10.44 -9.24
CA LEU A 121 -2.68 9.30 -9.41
C LEU A 121 -3.85 9.39 -8.41
N LYS A 122 -5.02 9.75 -8.92
CA LYS A 122 -6.26 9.82 -8.14
C LYS A 122 -6.92 8.44 -8.04
N LEU A 123 -7.01 7.91 -6.83
CA LEU A 123 -7.67 6.63 -6.54
C LEU A 123 -9.19 6.79 -6.32
N PHE A 124 -9.62 7.96 -5.85
CA PHE A 124 -10.99 8.29 -5.45
C PHE A 124 -11.42 9.61 -6.10
#